data_AF-A0A2D5VJD0-F1
#
_entry.id   AF-A0A2D5VJD0-F1
#
_cell.length_a   1.000
_cell.length_b   1.000
_cell.length_c   1.000
_cell.angle_alpha   90.00
_cell.angle_beta   90.00
_cell.angle_gamma   90.00
#
_symmetry.space_group_name_H-M   'P 1'
#
loop_
_entity.id
_entity.type
_entity.pdbx_description
1 polymer ?
#
loop_
_entity_poly.entity_id
_entity_poly.type
_entity_poly.pdbx_seq_one_letter_code
_entity_poly.pdbx_strand_id
1 'polypeptide(L)'
;MGDDELDIIWINGSTPSVLYPLLNEKPDGSRAEKWLDDGNMIINVADYFSWGNFETGEKVRNKDVAAANILDLTEDIIVGADDSVMKVTDTGKKFMPSLGAEVGTNRPVNIEAIAEPWAAAAIFASTKGVDDQGAGGLADPIVLHNKETDGYIAIVNQGWKNNAIDKGAACTELIKNWLVGQGLITGVKTSVEPVAKLSTIWSEIKTTR
;
A
#
# COMPACT_ATOMS: atom_id res chain seq x y z
N MET A 1 8.69 -19.94 5.04
CA MET A 1 7.69 -18.94 5.46
C MET A 1 6.61 -18.96 4.39
N GLY A 2 5.42 -18.42 4.66
CA GLY A 2 4.20 -18.59 3.86
C GLY A 2 3.36 -19.79 4.33
N ASP A 3 2.15 -19.53 4.83
CA ASP A 3 1.11 -20.52 5.11
C ASP A 3 -0.12 -20.33 4.19
N ASP A 4 0.08 -19.65 3.05
CA ASP A 4 -0.94 -19.24 2.08
C ASP A 4 -1.98 -18.24 2.65
N GLU A 5 -1.74 -17.67 3.84
CA GLU A 5 -2.48 -16.52 4.37
C GLU A 5 -1.67 -15.22 4.18
N LEU A 6 -2.36 -14.12 3.87
CA LEU A 6 -1.71 -12.82 3.73
C LEU A 6 -1.31 -12.25 5.09
N ASP A 7 0.00 -12.23 5.38
CA ASP A 7 0.52 -11.47 6.51
C ASP A 7 0.86 -10.02 6.14
N ILE A 8 0.69 -9.11 7.09
CA ILE A 8 0.94 -7.67 6.89
C ILE A 8 2.00 -7.17 7.86
N ILE A 9 3.06 -6.57 7.31
CA ILE A 9 3.94 -5.67 8.04
C ILE A 9 3.53 -4.22 7.76
N TRP A 10 3.25 -3.47 8.81
CA TRP A 10 3.01 -2.03 8.73
C TRP A 10 4.25 -1.27 9.19
N ILE A 11 4.79 -0.40 8.33
CA ILE A 11 5.90 0.50 8.64
C ILE A 11 5.56 1.98 8.42
N ASN A 12 6.30 2.85 9.11
CA ASN A 12 6.11 4.31 9.06
C ASN A 12 7.34 4.98 8.45
N GLY A 13 7.69 4.63 7.20
CA GLY A 13 8.80 5.21 6.41
C GLY A 13 10.18 4.69 6.80
N SER A 14 10.49 4.66 8.11
CA SER A 14 11.75 4.11 8.61
C SER A 14 11.71 2.59 8.62
N THR A 15 12.40 1.98 7.65
CA THR A 15 12.50 0.51 7.55
C THR A 15 13.58 0.01 8.51
N PRO A 16 13.26 -0.90 9.45
CA PRO A 16 14.25 -1.48 10.36
C PRO A 16 15.39 -2.18 9.61
N SER A 17 16.63 -2.07 10.10
CA SER A 17 17.79 -2.65 9.40
C SER A 17 17.73 -4.18 9.28
N VAL A 18 16.97 -4.82 10.15
CA VAL A 18 16.68 -6.26 10.08
C VAL A 18 15.85 -6.63 8.86
N LEU A 19 14.98 -5.73 8.38
CA LEU A 19 14.19 -5.93 7.15
C LEU A 19 15.04 -5.60 5.91
N TYR A 20 15.68 -4.42 5.92
CA TYR A 20 16.56 -3.97 4.85
C TYR A 20 17.80 -3.27 5.43
N PRO A 21 19.01 -3.82 5.25
CA PRO A 21 20.23 -3.30 5.86
C PRO A 21 20.53 -1.83 5.52
N LEU A 22 21.21 -1.17 6.46
CA LEU A 22 21.68 0.20 6.26
C LEU A 22 22.73 0.28 5.14
N LEU A 23 22.88 1.47 4.56
CA LEU A 23 23.83 1.79 3.50
C LEU A 23 23.68 0.93 2.23
N ASN A 24 22.52 0.29 2.06
CA ASN A 24 22.26 -0.67 0.98
C ASN A 24 23.27 -1.84 0.98
N GLU A 25 23.76 -2.28 2.15
CA GLU A 25 24.75 -3.37 2.27
C GLU A 25 24.24 -4.71 1.71
N LYS A 26 22.93 -4.85 1.57
CA LYS A 26 22.28 -6.01 0.97
C LYS A 26 21.21 -5.55 -0.03
N PRO A 27 21.62 -5.19 -1.27
CA PRO A 27 20.71 -4.68 -2.27
C PRO A 27 19.78 -5.76 -2.85
N ASP A 28 20.12 -7.04 -2.68
CA ASP A 28 19.34 -8.19 -3.13
C ASP A 28 19.25 -9.25 -2.01
N GLY A 29 18.10 -9.89 -1.90
CA GLY A 29 17.76 -10.96 -0.99
C GLY A 29 17.59 -10.51 0.45
N SER A 30 17.23 -9.24 0.68
CA SER A 30 16.88 -8.71 2.00
C SER A 30 15.68 -9.46 2.61
N ARG A 31 15.38 -9.23 3.89
CA ARG A 31 14.21 -9.87 4.49
C ARG A 31 12.91 -9.22 4.01
N ALA A 32 12.96 -7.95 3.62
CA ALA A 32 11.82 -7.27 3.01
C ALA A 32 11.45 -7.89 1.65
N GLU A 33 12.44 -8.14 0.79
CA GLU A 33 12.23 -8.83 -0.50
C GLU A 33 11.63 -10.21 -0.26
N LYS A 34 12.27 -11.03 0.58
CA LYS A 34 11.77 -12.38 0.89
C LYS A 34 10.37 -12.41 1.48
N TRP A 35 10.00 -11.39 2.26
CA TRP A 35 8.66 -11.25 2.80
C TRP A 35 7.63 -11.07 1.68
N LEU A 36 7.93 -10.19 0.71
CA LEU A 36 7.12 -9.98 -0.48
C LEU A 36 7.14 -11.20 -1.42
N ASP A 37 8.27 -11.90 -1.52
CA ASP A 37 8.40 -13.12 -2.33
C ASP A 37 7.60 -14.30 -1.76
N ASP A 38 7.36 -14.30 -0.45
CA ASP A 38 6.52 -15.27 0.24
C ASP A 38 5.01 -14.91 0.16
N GLY A 39 4.61 -13.96 -0.70
CA GLY A 39 3.21 -13.58 -0.92
C GLY A 39 2.62 -12.61 0.10
N ASN A 40 3.46 -12.00 0.94
CA ASN A 40 2.99 -11.13 2.02
C ASN A 40 2.96 -9.65 1.62
N MET A 41 2.42 -8.83 2.53
CA MET A 41 2.24 -7.41 2.30
C MET A 41 3.12 -6.52 3.19
N ILE A 42 3.63 -5.42 2.61
CA ILE A 42 4.14 -4.27 3.34
C ILE A 42 3.20 -3.08 3.14
N ILE A 43 2.79 -2.43 4.23
CA ILE A 43 2.08 -1.14 4.19
C ILE A 43 3.04 -0.07 4.71
N ASN A 44 3.41 0.88 3.85
CA ASN A 44 4.17 2.07 4.24
C ASN A 44 3.26 3.29 4.40
N VAL A 45 3.35 3.93 5.57
CA VAL A 45 2.45 5.02 5.97
C VAL A 45 3.20 6.31 6.29
N ALA A 46 4.45 6.46 5.84
CA ALA A 46 5.17 7.72 5.98
C ALA A 46 6.13 8.04 4.83
N ASP A 47 6.50 9.32 4.76
CA ASP A 47 7.59 9.82 3.94
C ASP A 47 8.93 9.30 4.52
N TYR A 48 9.73 8.51 3.81
CA TYR A 48 9.67 7.97 2.45
C TYR A 48 10.05 6.47 2.59
N PHE A 49 9.30 5.54 1.98
CA PHE A 49 9.55 4.10 2.04
C PHE A 49 11.04 3.75 1.90
N SER A 50 11.59 3.17 2.97
CA SER A 50 12.98 2.66 3.07
C SER A 50 14.10 3.69 2.84
N TRP A 51 13.81 4.99 2.84
CA TRP A 51 14.81 6.04 2.65
C TRP A 51 15.95 5.99 3.69
N GLY A 52 15.65 5.52 4.90
CA GLY A 52 16.63 5.36 5.98
C GLY A 52 15.96 5.13 7.33
N ASN A 53 16.76 5.00 8.39
CA ASN A 53 16.28 4.87 9.75
C ASN A 53 17.23 5.57 10.76
N PHE A 54 16.92 5.46 12.05
CA PHE A 54 17.64 6.10 13.15
C PHE A 54 18.25 5.09 14.14
N GLU A 55 18.44 3.82 13.74
CA GLU A 55 18.84 2.76 14.67
C GLU A 55 20.25 2.96 15.27
N THR A 56 21.11 3.72 14.60
CA THR A 56 22.45 4.07 15.12
C THR A 56 22.46 5.31 16.02
N GLY A 57 21.30 5.89 16.31
CA GLY A 57 21.16 7.17 17.03
C GLY A 57 21.26 8.41 16.13
N GLU A 58 21.70 8.26 14.88
CA GLU A 58 21.71 9.29 13.85
C GLU A 58 20.98 8.79 12.59
N LYS A 59 20.52 9.72 11.73
CA LYS A 59 19.83 9.33 10.49
C LYS A 59 20.84 8.75 9.49
N VAL A 60 20.78 7.43 9.30
CA VAL A 60 21.51 6.75 8.21
C VAL A 60 20.56 6.59 7.02
N ARG A 61 21.04 6.96 5.83
CA ARG A 61 20.22 7.03 4.61
C ARG A 61 20.60 5.93 3.63
N ASN A 62 19.61 5.15 3.24
CA ASN A 62 19.68 4.26 2.08
C ASN A 62 19.34 5.01 0.77
N LYS A 63 18.60 6.12 0.89
CA LYS A 63 18.16 6.99 -0.21
C LYS A 63 17.15 6.31 -1.15
N ASP A 64 16.98 6.86 -2.36
CA ASP A 64 15.97 6.43 -3.34
C ASP A 64 16.13 4.95 -3.76
N VAL A 65 17.38 4.48 -3.86
CA VAL A 65 17.71 3.13 -4.35
C VAL A 65 17.15 2.00 -3.47
N ALA A 66 16.82 2.24 -2.20
CA ALA A 66 16.31 1.17 -1.34
C ALA A 66 14.94 0.65 -1.76
N ALA A 67 14.02 1.52 -2.19
CA ALA A 67 12.72 1.09 -2.67
C ALA A 67 12.86 0.26 -3.95
N ALA A 68 13.72 0.69 -4.86
CA ALA A 68 14.05 -0.01 -6.09
C ALA A 68 14.66 -1.39 -5.81
N ASN A 69 15.64 -1.48 -4.92
CA ASN A 69 16.24 -2.74 -4.48
C ASN A 69 15.22 -3.69 -3.85
N ILE A 70 14.35 -3.21 -2.95
CA ILE A 70 13.36 -4.08 -2.27
C ILE A 70 12.30 -4.61 -3.23
N LEU A 71 12.00 -3.87 -4.30
CA LEU A 71 10.95 -4.21 -5.25
C LEU A 71 11.50 -4.80 -6.57
N ASP A 72 12.82 -4.88 -6.74
CA ASP A 72 13.47 -5.17 -8.03
C ASP A 72 12.95 -4.29 -9.19
N LEU A 73 12.72 -3.01 -8.89
CA LEU A 73 12.26 -2.00 -9.85
C LEU A 73 13.35 -0.94 -10.11
N THR A 74 13.09 -0.02 -11.03
CA THR A 74 14.01 1.08 -11.33
C THR A 74 14.03 2.11 -10.19
N GLU A 75 15.16 2.83 -10.03
CA GLU A 75 15.35 3.84 -8.98
C GLU A 75 14.33 4.99 -8.99
N ASP A 76 13.64 5.18 -10.11
CA ASP A 76 12.59 6.18 -10.27
C ASP A 76 11.19 5.66 -9.86
N ILE A 77 11.06 4.48 -9.25
CA ILE A 77 9.76 3.96 -8.75
C ILE A 77 9.08 4.91 -7.77
N ILE A 78 9.86 5.64 -6.97
CA ILE A 78 9.36 6.74 -6.14
C ILE A 78 10.20 7.97 -6.45
N VAL A 79 9.53 9.11 -6.66
CA VAL A 79 10.18 10.35 -7.11
C VAL A 79 9.98 11.49 -6.14
N GLY A 80 10.97 12.39 -6.06
CA GLY A 80 10.83 13.69 -5.41
C GLY A 80 9.89 14.61 -6.18
N ALA A 81 8.66 14.77 -5.71
CA ALA A 81 7.65 15.65 -6.31
C ALA A 81 6.94 16.46 -5.22
N ASP A 82 7.70 17.33 -4.54
CA ASP A 82 7.24 18.10 -3.39
C ASP A 82 5.94 18.87 -3.64
N ASP A 83 5.00 18.75 -2.69
CA ASP A 83 3.70 19.43 -2.67
C ASP A 83 2.83 19.15 -3.92
N SER A 84 3.02 17.97 -4.52
CA SER A 84 2.17 17.50 -5.62
C SER A 84 0.77 17.20 -5.12
N VAL A 85 -0.23 17.56 -5.92
CA VAL A 85 -1.64 17.29 -5.64
C VAL A 85 -2.13 16.15 -6.51
N MET A 86 -2.68 15.12 -5.87
CA MET A 86 -3.33 13.97 -6.49
C MET A 86 -4.84 14.11 -6.41
N LYS A 87 -5.53 13.81 -7.50
CA LYS A 87 -6.99 13.72 -7.51
C LYS A 87 -7.40 12.32 -7.08
N VAL A 88 -8.35 12.21 -6.16
CA VAL A 88 -8.87 10.92 -5.72
C VAL A 88 -9.64 10.26 -6.86
N THR A 89 -9.27 9.01 -7.18
CA THR A 89 -9.85 8.21 -8.27
C THR A 89 -11.20 7.62 -7.86
N ASP A 90 -11.87 6.92 -8.77
CA ASP A 90 -13.12 6.22 -8.42
C ASP A 90 -12.87 5.04 -7.48
N THR A 91 -11.78 4.29 -7.66
CA THR A 91 -11.28 3.31 -6.68
C THR A 91 -11.01 3.95 -5.31
N GLY A 92 -10.38 5.13 -5.29
CA GLY A 92 -10.14 5.92 -4.06
C GLY A 92 -11.43 6.28 -3.33
N LYS A 93 -12.41 6.87 -4.04
CA LYS A 93 -13.72 7.23 -3.46
C LYS A 93 -14.46 6.02 -2.90
N LYS A 94 -14.34 4.87 -3.57
CA LYS A 94 -15.03 3.63 -3.18
C LYS A 94 -14.43 2.99 -1.94
N PHE A 95 -13.10 2.88 -1.90
CA PHE A 95 -12.43 2.07 -0.88
C PHE A 95 -11.74 2.87 0.21
N MET A 96 -11.38 4.13 -0.04
CA MET A 96 -10.72 5.03 0.91
C MET A 96 -11.43 6.41 0.95
N PRO A 97 -12.73 6.47 1.31
CA PRO A 97 -13.49 7.71 1.31
C PRO A 97 -12.92 8.81 2.24
N SER A 98 -12.09 8.47 3.23
CA SER A 98 -11.44 9.47 4.09
C SER A 98 -10.43 10.35 3.36
N LEU A 99 -10.01 10.00 2.13
CA LEU A 99 -9.08 10.80 1.33
C LEU A 99 -9.69 12.13 0.85
N GLY A 100 -11.01 12.27 0.84
CA GLY A 100 -11.68 13.46 0.32
C GLY A 100 -11.58 13.55 -1.22
N ALA A 101 -11.41 14.75 -1.75
CA ALA A 101 -11.34 14.99 -3.20
C ALA A 101 -9.91 14.96 -3.75
N GLU A 102 -8.94 15.37 -2.93
CA GLU A 102 -7.54 15.51 -3.33
C GLU A 102 -6.62 15.13 -2.16
N VAL A 103 -5.44 14.63 -2.50
CA VAL A 103 -4.39 14.23 -1.56
C VAL A 103 -3.09 14.94 -1.94
N GLY A 104 -2.47 15.63 -0.98
CA GLY A 104 -1.11 16.15 -1.16
C GLY A 104 -0.08 15.04 -0.96
N THR A 105 1.06 15.09 -1.67
CA THR A 105 2.18 14.17 -1.47
C THR A 105 3.51 14.84 -1.83
N ASN A 106 4.60 14.26 -1.34
CA ASN A 106 5.95 14.71 -1.64
C ASN A 106 6.77 13.63 -2.34
N ARG A 107 6.48 12.36 -2.11
CA ARG A 107 7.20 11.23 -2.69
C ARG A 107 6.24 10.23 -3.33
N PRO A 108 5.53 10.60 -4.41
CA PRO A 108 4.60 9.67 -5.03
C PRO A 108 5.33 8.56 -5.79
N VAL A 109 4.59 7.49 -6.05
CA VAL A 109 5.01 6.42 -6.96
C VAL A 109 4.91 6.92 -8.40
N ASN A 110 5.94 6.67 -9.18
CA ASN A 110 5.98 6.90 -10.63
C ASN A 110 5.35 5.69 -11.34
N ILE A 111 4.19 5.89 -11.97
CA ILE A 111 3.44 4.78 -12.57
C ILE A 111 4.22 4.19 -13.75
N GLU A 112 4.96 5.00 -14.49
CA GLU A 112 5.78 4.57 -15.63
C GLU A 112 6.95 3.66 -15.23
N ALA A 113 7.37 3.68 -13.97
CA ALA A 113 8.44 2.83 -13.43
C ALA A 113 7.93 1.47 -12.92
N ILE A 114 6.60 1.26 -12.90
CA ILE A 114 6.01 -0.03 -12.56
C ILE A 114 6.18 -0.97 -13.77
N ALA A 115 7.03 -1.98 -13.60
CA ALA A 115 7.32 -3.00 -14.60
C ALA A 115 7.00 -4.40 -14.05
N GLU A 116 6.76 -5.35 -14.96
CA GLU A 116 6.59 -6.76 -14.59
C GLU A 116 7.80 -7.26 -13.76
N PRO A 117 7.57 -8.08 -12.72
CA PRO A 117 6.31 -8.75 -12.39
C PRO A 117 5.31 -7.90 -11.58
N TRP A 118 5.64 -6.65 -11.25
CA TRP A 118 4.75 -5.76 -10.52
C TRP A 118 3.71 -5.11 -11.43
N ALA A 119 2.51 -4.93 -10.89
CA ALA A 119 1.46 -4.10 -11.47
C ALA A 119 0.72 -3.33 -10.38
N ALA A 120 0.09 -2.21 -10.77
CA ALA A 120 -0.81 -1.50 -9.88
C ALA A 120 -2.08 -2.34 -9.64
N ALA A 121 -2.27 -2.82 -8.42
CA ALA A 121 -3.48 -3.52 -8.02
C ALA A 121 -4.62 -2.54 -7.68
N ALA A 122 -4.28 -1.35 -7.19
CA ALA A 122 -5.22 -0.27 -6.96
C ALA A 122 -4.52 1.08 -6.94
N ILE A 123 -5.10 2.07 -7.61
CA ILE A 123 -4.65 3.47 -7.58
C ILE A 123 -5.76 4.27 -6.92
N PHE A 124 -5.53 4.79 -5.71
CA PHE A 124 -6.56 5.50 -4.94
C PHE A 124 -6.55 7.01 -5.20
N ALA A 125 -5.38 7.58 -5.49
CA ALA A 125 -5.28 8.95 -5.97
C ALA A 125 -4.11 9.06 -6.96
N SER A 126 -4.31 9.84 -8.02
CA SER A 126 -3.30 10.06 -9.06
C SER A 126 -3.36 11.48 -9.61
N THR A 127 -2.27 11.92 -10.22
CA THR A 127 -2.21 13.21 -10.94
C THR A 127 -3.25 13.30 -12.05
N LYS A 128 -3.62 12.16 -12.65
CA LYS A 128 -4.63 12.06 -13.70
C LYS A 128 -6.06 11.94 -13.16
N GLY A 129 -6.22 11.59 -11.88
CA GLY A 129 -7.53 11.36 -11.26
C GLY A 129 -8.25 10.11 -11.80
N VAL A 130 -7.49 9.17 -12.38
CA VAL A 130 -7.99 7.89 -12.87
C VAL A 130 -7.21 6.74 -12.23
N ASP A 131 -7.87 5.60 -12.13
CA ASP A 131 -7.37 4.33 -11.58
C ASP A 131 -6.92 3.36 -12.68
N ASP A 132 -6.19 3.90 -13.67
CA ASP A 132 -5.64 3.16 -14.80
C ASP A 132 -4.12 3.36 -14.87
N GLN A 133 -3.36 2.28 -14.69
CA GLN A 133 -1.89 2.30 -14.83
C GLN A 133 -1.47 2.78 -16.23
N GLY A 134 -2.24 2.47 -17.28
CA GLY A 134 -1.95 2.88 -18.65
C GLY A 134 -2.03 4.39 -18.88
N ALA A 135 -2.65 5.14 -17.97
CA ALA A 135 -2.71 6.61 -18.03
C ALA A 135 -1.39 7.30 -17.62
N GLY A 136 -0.49 6.57 -16.96
CA GLY A 136 0.79 7.06 -16.46
C GLY A 136 0.68 8.19 -15.43
N GLY A 137 1.79 8.85 -15.15
CA GLY A 137 1.93 9.93 -14.18
C GLY A 137 2.25 9.42 -12.78
N LEU A 138 1.88 10.21 -11.78
CA LEU A 138 2.21 9.93 -10.39
C LEU A 138 0.98 9.49 -9.60
N ALA A 139 1.16 8.60 -8.64
CA ALA A 139 0.11 8.10 -7.74
C ALA A 139 0.55 7.99 -6.28
N ASP A 140 -0.37 8.34 -5.38
CA ASP A 140 -0.26 8.19 -3.93
C ASP A 140 -1.61 8.58 -3.28
N PRO A 141 -2.35 7.68 -2.60
CA PRO A 141 -2.02 6.29 -2.30
C PRO A 141 -2.17 5.30 -3.47
N ILE A 142 -1.41 4.20 -3.43
CA ILE A 142 -1.40 3.12 -4.44
C ILE A 142 -1.02 1.78 -3.80
N VAL A 143 -1.53 0.66 -4.34
CA VAL A 143 -1.05 -0.70 -4.05
C VAL A 143 -0.41 -1.30 -5.31
N LEU A 144 0.78 -1.87 -5.16
CA LEU A 144 1.42 -2.71 -6.16
C LEU A 144 1.28 -4.18 -5.77
N HIS A 145 1.15 -5.05 -6.76
CA HIS A 145 1.07 -6.50 -6.63
C HIS A 145 2.10 -7.16 -7.55
N ASN A 146 2.93 -8.01 -6.98
CA ASN A 146 3.85 -8.86 -7.72
C ASN A 146 3.09 -10.12 -8.16
N LYS A 147 2.86 -10.27 -9.47
CA LYS A 147 2.06 -11.36 -10.02
C LYS A 147 2.77 -12.72 -9.99
N GLU A 148 4.08 -12.74 -9.79
CA GLU A 148 4.86 -13.97 -9.70
C GLU A 148 4.87 -14.54 -8.29
N THR A 149 4.95 -13.66 -7.28
CA THR A 149 5.10 -14.07 -5.87
C THR A 149 3.83 -13.89 -5.04
N ASP A 150 2.81 -13.23 -5.59
CA ASP A 150 1.60 -12.78 -4.89
C ASP A 150 1.87 -11.74 -3.77
N GLY A 151 3.05 -11.12 -3.77
CA GLY A 151 3.43 -10.10 -2.80
C GLY A 151 2.78 -8.74 -3.06
N TYR A 152 2.52 -7.97 -1.99
CA TYR A 152 1.88 -6.65 -2.08
C TYR A 152 2.68 -5.55 -1.38
N ILE A 153 2.73 -4.37 -1.98
CA ILE A 153 3.14 -3.15 -1.26
C ILE A 153 2.08 -2.07 -1.39
N ALA A 154 1.58 -1.57 -0.27
CA ALA A 154 0.76 -0.37 -0.23
C ALA A 154 1.58 0.83 0.22
N ILE A 155 1.53 1.88 -0.59
CA ILE A 155 2.03 3.20 -0.24
C ILE A 155 0.82 4.05 0.14
N VAL A 156 0.73 4.43 1.42
CA VAL A 156 -0.36 5.24 1.97
C VAL A 156 0.16 6.60 2.42
N ASN A 157 0.19 7.54 1.47
CA ASN A 157 0.57 8.93 1.65
C ASN A 157 2.01 9.11 2.16
N GLN A 158 2.93 9.24 1.21
CA GLN A 158 4.30 9.73 1.43
C GLN A 158 4.34 11.27 1.39
N GLY A 159 3.34 11.88 2.03
CA GLY A 159 3.29 13.29 2.34
C GLY A 159 3.81 13.56 3.74
N TRP A 160 4.44 14.72 3.92
CA TRP A 160 4.84 15.26 5.22
C TRP A 160 4.19 16.64 5.43
N LYS A 161 4.12 17.07 6.69
CA LYS A 161 3.52 18.36 7.08
C LYS A 161 2.10 18.53 6.53
N ASN A 162 1.88 19.53 5.67
CA ASN A 162 0.57 19.92 5.16
C ASN A 162 -0.01 18.93 4.13
N ASN A 163 0.81 17.99 3.65
CA ASN A 163 0.40 16.94 2.72
C ASN A 163 -0.03 15.65 3.44
N ALA A 164 0.06 15.62 4.77
CA ALA A 164 -0.36 14.46 5.55
C ALA A 164 -1.89 14.34 5.56
N ILE A 165 -2.38 13.16 5.24
CA ILE A 165 -3.80 12.78 5.42
C ILE A 165 -4.04 12.19 6.82
N ASP A 166 -5.31 11.90 7.15
CA ASP A 166 -5.61 11.00 8.27
C ASP A 166 -5.21 9.56 7.91
N LYS A 167 -3.94 9.24 8.23
CA LYS A 167 -3.30 7.96 7.94
C LYS A 167 -3.95 6.79 8.67
N GLY A 168 -4.50 7.01 9.87
CA GLY A 168 -5.19 5.97 10.63
C GLY A 168 -6.51 5.59 9.96
N ALA A 169 -7.31 6.59 9.56
CA ALA A 169 -8.54 6.37 8.81
C ALA A 169 -8.25 5.70 7.45
N ALA A 170 -7.31 6.24 6.68
CA ALA A 170 -6.94 5.73 5.38
C ALA A 170 -6.49 4.26 5.43
N CYS A 171 -5.60 3.88 6.36
CA CYS A 171 -5.16 2.49 6.48
C CYS A 171 -6.27 1.57 7.00
N THR A 172 -7.14 2.06 7.89
CA THR A 172 -8.31 1.29 8.33
C THR A 172 -9.24 0.98 7.16
N GLU A 173 -9.46 1.94 6.28
CA GLU A 173 -10.28 1.79 5.08
C GLU A 173 -9.61 0.89 4.03
N LEU A 174 -8.30 1.03 3.80
CA LEU A 174 -7.53 0.11 2.94
C LEU A 174 -7.73 -1.34 3.39
N ILE A 175 -7.55 -1.63 4.68
CA ILE A 175 -7.67 -3.00 5.20
C ILE A 175 -9.12 -3.47 5.15
N LYS A 176 -10.07 -2.70 5.71
CA LYS A 176 -11.45 -3.15 5.86
C LYS A 176 -12.24 -3.17 4.57
N ASN A 177 -11.95 -2.24 3.65
CA ASN A 177 -12.74 -2.08 2.43
C ASN A 177 -12.04 -2.73 1.23
N TRP A 178 -10.75 -2.44 1.03
CA TRP A 178 -10.04 -2.94 -0.14
C TRP A 178 -9.54 -4.37 0.08
N LEU A 179 -8.70 -4.65 1.09
CA LEU A 179 -8.13 -5.99 1.28
C LEU A 179 -9.22 -7.06 1.51
N VAL A 180 -10.17 -6.79 2.40
CA VAL A 180 -11.32 -7.69 2.59
C VAL A 180 -12.22 -7.74 1.34
N GLY A 181 -12.44 -6.60 0.67
CA GLY A 181 -13.27 -6.53 -0.53
C GLY A 181 -12.68 -7.26 -1.74
N GLN A 182 -11.35 -7.40 -1.81
CA GLN A 182 -10.64 -8.23 -2.78
C GLN A 182 -10.56 -9.70 -2.36
N GLY A 183 -11.00 -10.05 -1.14
CA GLY A 183 -10.90 -11.41 -0.59
C GLY A 183 -9.49 -11.80 -0.14
N LEU A 184 -8.55 -10.84 -0.06
CA LEU A 184 -7.16 -11.07 0.34
C LEU A 184 -7.02 -11.34 1.84
N ILE A 185 -7.94 -10.81 2.64
CA ILE A 185 -8.06 -11.15 4.06
C ILE A 185 -9.44 -11.74 4.28
N THR A 186 -9.48 -12.96 4.79
CA THR A 186 -10.72 -13.66 5.15
C THR A 186 -10.94 -13.62 6.66
N GLY A 187 -12.17 -13.86 7.12
CA GLY A 187 -12.49 -13.95 8.56
C GLY A 187 -12.57 -12.62 9.33
N VAL A 188 -12.25 -11.48 8.71
CA VAL A 188 -12.55 -10.15 9.28
C VAL A 188 -14.05 -9.90 9.15
N LYS A 189 -14.76 -10.03 10.28
CA LYS A 189 -16.18 -9.65 10.37
C LYS A 189 -16.31 -8.15 10.18
N THR A 190 -16.53 -7.72 8.94
CA THR A 190 -16.88 -6.32 8.66
C THR A 190 -18.30 -6.06 9.15
N SER A 191 -18.58 -4.84 9.62
CA SER A 191 -19.94 -4.43 10.04
C SER A 191 -20.97 -4.44 8.90
N VAL A 192 -20.53 -4.75 7.68
CA VAL A 192 -21.32 -4.82 6.45
C VAL A 192 -21.44 -6.24 5.88
N GLU A 193 -20.87 -7.26 6.53
CA GLU A 193 -21.36 -8.60 6.29
C GLU A 193 -22.87 -8.59 6.57
N PRO A 194 -23.71 -9.30 5.80
CA PRO A 194 -25.08 -9.56 6.20
C PRO A 194 -25.02 -10.49 7.42
N VAL A 195 -24.63 -9.94 8.58
CA VAL A 195 -24.86 -10.49 9.90
C VAL A 195 -26.35 -10.67 9.95
N ALA A 196 -26.77 -11.89 9.65
CA ALA A 196 -28.12 -12.40 9.76
C ALA A 196 -29.15 -11.26 9.76
N LYS A 197 -29.36 -10.60 8.60
CA LYS A 197 -30.42 -9.59 8.51
C LYS A 197 -31.65 -10.27 9.09
N LEU A 198 -32.37 -9.60 10.01
CA LEU A 198 -33.61 -10.14 10.57
C LEU A 198 -34.49 -10.74 9.45
N SER A 199 -34.50 -10.13 8.27
CA SER A 199 -35.17 -10.66 7.07
C SER A 199 -34.74 -12.06 6.64
N THR A 200 -33.46 -12.41 6.72
CA THR A 200 -32.92 -13.74 6.37
C THR A 200 -33.33 -14.77 7.42
N ILE A 201 -33.16 -14.44 8.71
CA ILE A 201 -33.63 -15.29 9.82
C ILE A 201 -35.15 -15.51 9.74
N TRP A 202 -35.92 -14.45 9.48
CA TRP A 202 -37.38 -14.53 9.33
C TRP A 202 -37.80 -15.34 8.10
N SER A 203 -37.03 -15.32 7.02
CA SER A 203 -37.28 -16.16 5.85
C SER A 203 -37.10 -17.63 6.19
N GLU A 204 -35.99 -17.99 6.84
CA GLU A 204 -35.69 -19.37 7.24
C GLU A 204 -36.72 -19.92 8.24
N ILE A 205 -37.15 -19.13 9.22
CA ILE A 205 -38.21 -19.52 10.16
C ILE A 205 -39.54 -19.77 9.43
N LYS A 206 -39.85 -19.00 8.40
CA LYS A 206 -41.10 -19.15 7.63
C LYS A 206 -41.07 -20.32 6.65
N THR A 207 -39.91 -20.69 6.13
CA THR A 207 -39.77 -21.83 5.20
C THR A 207 -39.65 -23.18 5.90
N THR A 208 -39.45 -23.20 7.22
CA THR A 208 -39.35 -24.43 8.03
C THR A 208 -40.69 -24.81 8.71
N ARG A 209 -41.82 -24.31 8.19
CA ARG A 209 -43.17 -24.70 8.61
C ARG A 209 -43.96 -25.29 7.46
#